data_AF-A0A1B5KRA8-F1
#
_entry.id   AF-A0A1B5KRA8-F1
#
_cell.length_a   1.000
_cell.length_b   1.000
_cell.length_c   1.000
_cell.angle_alpha   90.00
_cell.angle_beta   90.00
_cell.angle_gamma   90.00
#
_symmetry.space_group_name_H-M   'P 1'
#
loop_
_entity.id
_entity.type
_entity.pdbx_description
1 polymer ?
#
loop_
_entity_poly.entity_id
_entity_poly.type
_entity_poly.pdbx_seq_one_letter_code
_entity_poly.pdbx_strand_id
1 'polypeptide(L)' 'MASVRSLDKDLRKLRLDKYTPAAANEVRAWVEEALGDRLPSSDLLEGLKDGVALCK' A
#
# COMPACT_ATOMS: atom_id res chain seq x y z
N MET A 1 24.13 -13.48 -21.73
CA MET A 1 24.36 -13.57 -20.28
C MET A 1 23.94 -12.23 -19.66
N ALA A 2 22.73 -12.15 -19.08
CA ALA A 2 22.34 -10.99 -18.30
C ALA A 2 23.25 -10.94 -17.06
N SER A 3 24.01 -9.86 -16.89
CA SER A 3 24.97 -9.77 -15.78
C SER A 3 24.22 -9.79 -14.46
N VAL A 4 24.70 -10.58 -13.50
CA VAL A 4 24.10 -10.78 -12.16
C VAL A 4 23.82 -9.45 -11.44
N ARG A 5 24.61 -8.40 -11.72
CA ARG A 5 24.42 -7.04 -11.19
C ARG A 5 23.10 -6.38 -11.61
N SER A 6 22.56 -6.71 -12.80
CA SER A 6 21.25 -6.21 -13.24
C SER A 6 20.14 -6.81 -12.38
N LEU A 7 20.23 -8.12 -12.12
CA LEU A 7 19.22 -8.84 -11.35
C LEU A 7 19.13 -8.33 -9.90
N ASP A 8 20.26 -8.06 -9.25
CA ASP A 8 20.26 -7.48 -7.89
C ASP A 8 19.59 -6.09 -7.85
N LYS A 9 19.83 -5.26 -8.87
CA LYS A 9 19.20 -3.94 -8.98
C LYS A 9 17.69 -4.05 -9.19
N ASP A 10 17.26 -4.97 -10.04
CA ASP A 10 15.86 -5.22 -10.34
C ASP A 10 15.11 -5.81 -9.13
N LEU A 11 15.74 -6.75 -8.41
CA LEU A 11 15.19 -7.33 -7.18
C LEU A 11 15.09 -6.30 -6.04
N ARG A 12 16.06 -5.38 -5.94
CA ARG A 12 16.01 -4.27 -4.97
C ARG A 12 14.86 -3.31 -5.30
N LYS A 13 14.68 -2.99 -6.58
CA LYS A 13 13.56 -2.15 -7.04
C LYS A 13 12.22 -2.81 -6.73
N LEU A 14 12.05 -4.07 -7.09
CA LEU A 14 10.86 -4.88 -6.77
C LEU A 14 10.53 -4.92 -5.28
N ARG A 15 11.53 -4.90 -4.40
CA ARG A 15 11.34 -4.86 -2.95
C ARG A 15 10.85 -3.50 -2.45
N LEU A 16 11.39 -2.41 -3.01
CA LEU A 16 11.01 -1.04 -2.64
C LEU A 16 9.61 -0.69 -3.17
N ASP A 17 9.21 -1.26 -4.31
CA ASP A 17 7.91 -1.00 -4.93
C ASP A 17 6.73 -1.70 -4.21
N LYS A 18 6.99 -2.61 -3.26
CA LYS A 18 5.90 -3.39 -2.60
C LYS A 18 4.99 -2.56 -1.70
N TYR A 19 5.53 -1.50 -1.10
CA TYR A 19 4.74 -0.57 -0.28
C TYR A 19 5.33 0.83 -0.39
N THR A 20 4.54 1.76 -0.91
CA THR A 20 4.93 3.17 -1.02
C THR A 20 3.89 4.05 -0.31
N PRO A 21 4.30 5.18 0.29
CA PRO A 21 3.35 6.10 0.91
C PRO A 21 2.29 6.64 -0.07
N ALA A 22 2.66 6.79 -1.35
CA ALA A 22 1.72 7.21 -2.40
C ALA A 22 0.62 6.16 -2.60
N ALA A 23 0.99 4.90 -2.80
CA ALA A 23 0.03 3.80 -2.95
C ALA A 23 -0.85 3.65 -1.69
N ALA A 24 -0.27 3.83 -0.49
CA ALA A 24 -1.04 3.78 0.75
C ALA A 24 -2.10 4.90 0.82
N ASN A 25 -1.76 6.11 0.40
CA ASN A 25 -2.71 7.22 0.35
C ASN A 25 -3.79 7.03 -0.72
N GLU A 26 -3.44 6.48 -1.88
CA GLU A 26 -4.40 6.13 -2.94
C GLU A 26 -5.42 5.09 -2.46
N VAL A 27 -4.94 4.01 -1.83
CA VAL A 27 -5.82 2.98 -1.26
C VAL A 27 -6.71 3.57 -0.17
N ARG A 28 -6.16 4.44 0.70
CA ARG A 28 -6.98 5.12 1.72
C ARG A 28 -8.10 5.93 1.10
N ALA A 29 -7.78 6.77 0.11
CA ALA A 29 -8.76 7.61 -0.56
C ALA A 29 -9.87 6.76 -1.21
N TRP A 30 -9.49 5.67 -1.89
CA TRP A 30 -10.43 4.74 -2.50
C TRP A 30 -11.35 4.05 -1.49
N VAL A 31 -10.82 3.56 -0.36
CA VAL A 31 -11.63 2.94 0.70
C VAL A 31 -12.61 3.95 1.29
N GLU A 32 -12.16 5.17 1.60
CA GLU A 32 -13.02 6.22 2.16
C GLU A 32 -14.13 6.64 1.18
N GLU A 33 -13.82 6.73 -0.11
CA GLU A 33 -14.79 7.00 -1.17
C GLU A 33 -15.82 5.87 -1.30
N ALA A 34 -15.37 4.61 -1.30
CA ALA A 34 -16.24 3.45 -1.42
C ALA A 34 -17.19 3.29 -0.21
N LEU A 35 -16.72 3.61 1.00
CA LEU A 35 -17.52 3.54 2.22
C LEU A 35 -18.36 4.80 2.46
N GLY A 36 -18.01 5.93 1.83
CA GLY A 36 -18.62 7.24 2.10
C GLY A 36 -18.28 7.79 3.49
N ASP A 37 -17.24 7.26 4.12
CA ASP A 37 -16.85 7.54 5.51
C ASP A 37 -15.33 7.59 5.66
N ARG A 38 -14.82 8.27 6.69
CA ARG A 38 -13.38 8.44 6.91
C ARG A 38 -12.81 7.29 7.74
N LEU A 39 -11.59 6.84 7.41
CA LEU A 39 -10.91 5.87 8.27
C LEU A 39 -10.54 6.52 9.62
N PRO A 40 -10.49 5.74 10.72
CA PRO A 40 -10.22 6.27 12.06
C PRO A 40 -8.77 6.76 12.25
N SER A 41 -7.86 6.43 11.32
CA SER A 41 -6.46 6.83 11.34
C SER A 41 -6.03 7.35 9.96
N SER A 42 -5.11 8.32 9.97
CA SER A 42 -4.43 8.76 8.75
C SER A 42 -3.44 7.73 8.22
N ASP A 43 -2.94 6.84 9.07
CA ASP A 43 -2.14 5.69 8.65
C ASP A 43 -3.06 4.58 8.14
N LEU A 44 -2.82 4.12 6.91
CA LEU A 44 -3.67 3.12 6.25
C LEU A 44 -3.71 1.80 7.03
N LEU A 45 -2.58 1.32 7.55
CA LEU A 45 -2.51 0.01 8.19
C LEU A 45 -3.20 0.05 9.55
N GLU A 46 -2.97 1.10 10.34
CA GLU A 46 -3.68 1.27 11.61
C GLU A 46 -5.19 1.52 11.40
N GLY A 47 -5.58 2.23 10.34
CA GLY A 47 -6.99 2.47 10.01
C GLY A 47 -7.77 1.22 9.57
N LEU A 48 -7.08 0.19 9.05
CA LEU A 48 -7.67 -1.07 8.58
C LEU A 48 -7.43 -2.25 9.55
N LYS A 49 -6.73 -2.02 10.65
CA LYS A 49 -6.23 -3.05 11.56
C LYS A 49 -7.32 -3.88 12.24
N ASP A 50 -8.45 -3.26 12.55
CA ASP A 50 -9.60 -3.91 13.19
C ASP A 50 -10.44 -4.74 12.19
N GLY A 51 -10.20 -4.60 10.88
CA GLY A 51 -10.91 -5.27 9.81
C GLY A 51 -12.34 -4.78 9.56
N VAL A 52 -12.86 -3.84 10.36
CA VAL A 52 -14.26 -3.40 10.28
C VAL A 52 -14.52 -2.71 8.94
N ALA A 53 -13.63 -1.80 8.53
CA ALA A 53 -13.73 -1.11 7.24
C ALA A 53 -13.58 -2.05 6.03
N LEU A 54 -12.88 -3.18 6.19
CA LEU A 54 -12.69 -4.18 5.13
C LEU A 54 -13.89 -5.09 4.93
N CYS A 55 -14.75 -5.21 5.94
CA CYS A 55 -15.95 -6.05 5.92
C CYS A 55 -17.23 -5.33 5.49
N LYS A 56 -17.18 -3.99 5.39
CA LYS A 56 -18.30 -3.16 4.93
C LYS A 56 -18.35 -3.13 3.41
#